data_AF-A0A3D2X1R8-F1
#
_entry.id   AF-A0A3D2X1R8-F1
#
_cell.length_a   1.000
_cell.length_b   1.000
_cell.length_c   1.000
_cell.angle_alpha   90.00
_cell.angle_beta   90.00
_cell.angle_gamma   90.00
#
_symmetry.space_group_name_H-M   'P 1'
#
loop_
_entity.id
_entity.type
_entity.pdbx_description
1 polymer ?
#
loop_
_entity_poly.entity_id
_entity_poly.type
_entity_poly.pdbx_seq_one_letter_code
_entity_poly.pdbx_strand_id
1 'polypeptide(L)'
;MPYDKSQLDNLLANGYLVVGPVMSLSKLTQNSIANFLSVFSVSLSPQTLLDHSNRNRTLIMLRHPSTRHQIEIITSDDHVITRAKAQRSYQEEPIGLLIRALCSALGGRSSHERIFHLDQMIASLDGLWNWQFKLSERVGTFEAIKRIETTDRGSAEEALDELNHLLDFFAYLYQVGFYRQHLSISQIPRLEPTVSVGAVERMLTAVTKKDIHDIEVVLSSPKAIVAVRGLNQSYIENCMPSRLSMLWAAAEHVFSNKPERLLSNDEITCLFKAAETIGSLRKDSQRLGDFKKALQNPDRLPLKSRNLRMAEAIAPVMNITTEVAYSKVRRASELRGKNVHRLSQDWKDIEDSEKFLQEALLCYIAKSKVPEKED
;
A
#
# COMPACT_ATOMS: atom_id res chain seq x y z
N MET A 1 -6.75 46.31 22.62
CA MET A 1 -5.43 46.71 23.19
C MET A 1 -4.35 45.90 22.50
N PRO A 2 -3.18 46.45 22.17
CA PRO A 2 -2.08 45.66 21.64
C PRO A 2 -1.67 44.63 22.71
N TYR A 3 -1.68 43.35 22.34
CA TYR A 3 -1.14 42.31 23.21
C TYR A 3 0.38 42.43 23.22
N ASP A 4 0.95 42.62 24.41
CA ASP A 4 2.40 42.55 24.61
C ASP A 4 2.84 41.13 25.01
N LYS A 5 4.15 40.89 25.02
CA LYS A 5 4.73 39.60 25.38
C LYS A 5 4.32 39.14 26.79
N SER A 6 4.20 40.05 27.75
CA SER A 6 3.86 39.71 29.13
C SER A 6 2.43 39.17 29.25
N GLN A 7 1.51 39.72 28.46
CA GLN A 7 0.13 39.25 28.40
C GLN A 7 0.05 37.86 27.78
N LEU A 8 0.81 37.59 26.71
CA LEU A 8 0.91 36.24 26.15
C LEU A 8 1.48 35.25 27.16
N ASP A 9 2.58 35.59 27.84
CA ASP A 9 3.20 34.71 28.84
C ASP A 9 2.25 34.42 30.02
N ASN A 10 1.46 35.41 30.45
CA ASN A 10 0.41 35.20 31.46
C ASN A 10 -0.69 34.24 30.99
N LEU A 11 -1.13 34.35 29.73
CA LEU A 11 -2.12 33.42 29.17
C LEU A 11 -1.56 32.00 29.09
N LEU A 12 -0.31 31.84 28.65
CA LEU A 12 0.35 30.53 28.60
C LEU A 12 0.53 29.92 30.00
N ALA A 13 0.91 30.74 31.00
CA ALA A 13 1.03 30.31 32.40
C ALA A 13 -0.33 29.87 32.99
N ASN A 14 -1.43 30.49 32.54
CA ASN A 14 -2.79 30.12 32.90
C ASN A 14 -3.34 28.91 32.11
N GLY A 15 -2.49 28.16 31.41
CA GLY A 15 -2.86 26.90 30.76
C GLY A 15 -3.43 27.01 29.35
N TYR A 16 -3.34 28.19 28.70
CA TYR A 16 -3.72 28.31 27.29
C TYR A 16 -2.67 27.68 26.37
N LEU A 17 -3.14 26.99 25.33
CA LEU A 17 -2.29 26.41 24.28
C LEU A 17 -2.40 27.18 22.98
N VAL A 18 -1.34 27.21 22.16
CA VAL A 18 -1.38 27.80 20.83
C VAL A 18 -2.03 26.78 19.91
N VAL A 19 -3.17 27.11 19.32
CA VAL A 19 -3.91 26.20 18.43
C VAL A 19 -3.78 26.65 16.98
N GLY A 20 -3.48 25.69 16.09
CA GLY A 20 -3.31 25.99 14.67
C GLY A 20 -2.03 26.78 14.35
N PRO A 21 -1.90 27.27 13.11
CA PRO A 21 -0.68 27.93 12.65
C PRO A 21 -0.57 29.37 13.19
N VAL A 22 0.63 29.76 13.64
CA VAL A 22 1.00 31.17 13.81
C VAL A 22 1.19 31.79 12.42
N MET A 23 0.16 32.45 11.90
CA MET A 23 0.03 32.75 10.48
C MET A 23 0.01 34.26 10.19
N SER A 24 0.82 34.69 9.22
CA SER A 24 0.70 36.03 8.62
C SER A 24 -0.61 36.18 7.86
N LEU A 25 -1.39 37.22 8.18
CA LEU A 25 -2.67 37.51 7.53
C LEU A 25 -2.51 37.89 6.05
N SER A 26 -1.32 38.31 5.62
CA SER A 26 -1.00 38.49 4.19
C SER A 26 -1.26 37.23 3.36
N LYS A 27 -1.19 36.03 3.96
CA LYS A 27 -1.43 34.74 3.29
C LYS A 27 -2.93 34.43 3.10
N LEU A 28 -3.82 35.12 3.80
CA LEU A 28 -5.26 34.95 3.62
C LEU A 28 -5.74 35.80 2.44
N THR A 29 -6.46 35.17 1.52
CA THR A 29 -7.10 35.84 0.39
C THR A 29 -8.61 35.66 0.48
N GLN A 30 -9.35 36.44 -0.29
CA GLN A 30 -10.79 36.31 -0.37
C GLN A 30 -11.22 34.89 -0.83
N ASN A 31 -10.38 34.21 -1.60
CA ASN A 31 -10.61 32.84 -2.06
C ASN A 31 -10.21 31.76 -1.04
N SER A 32 -9.32 32.07 -0.08
CA SER A 32 -8.81 31.08 0.88
C SER A 32 -9.43 31.18 2.28
N ILE A 33 -10.09 32.29 2.60
CA ILE A 33 -10.62 32.53 3.95
C ILE A 33 -11.73 31.55 4.33
N ALA A 34 -12.59 31.14 3.39
CA ALA A 34 -13.66 30.19 3.66
C ALA A 34 -13.10 28.82 4.07
N ASN A 35 -12.07 28.34 3.37
CA ASN A 35 -11.38 27.09 3.71
C ASN A 35 -10.62 27.21 5.04
N PHE A 36 -10.06 28.38 5.35
CA PHE A 36 -9.39 28.59 6.62
C PHE A 36 -10.39 28.50 7.79
N LEU A 37 -11.54 29.17 7.68
CA LEU A 37 -12.58 29.17 8.72
C LEU A 37 -13.32 27.83 8.85
N SER A 38 -13.34 27.00 7.80
CA SER A 38 -13.89 25.64 7.90
C SER A 38 -12.97 24.69 8.67
N VAL A 39 -11.66 24.95 8.68
CA VAL A 39 -10.66 24.13 9.37
C VAL A 39 -10.40 24.65 10.80
N PHE A 40 -10.32 25.97 10.96
CA PHE A 40 -10.02 26.61 12.24
C PHE A 40 -11.24 27.38 12.73
N SER A 41 -11.76 26.99 13.90
CA SER A 41 -12.80 27.79 14.56
C SER A 41 -12.17 29.10 15.00
N VAL A 42 -12.50 30.22 14.36
CA VAL A 42 -12.00 31.57 14.70
C VAL A 42 -13.18 32.48 14.96
N SER A 43 -13.18 33.20 16.09
CA SER A 43 -14.28 34.08 16.49
C SER A 43 -14.25 35.46 15.80
N LEU A 44 -13.13 35.82 15.17
CA LEU A 44 -12.97 37.06 14.41
C LEU A 44 -13.75 37.01 13.08
N SER A 45 -14.35 38.13 12.70
CA SER A 45 -15.10 38.21 11.43
C SER A 45 -14.18 38.10 10.21
N PRO A 46 -14.65 37.54 9.08
CA PRO A 46 -13.87 37.46 7.85
C PRO A 46 -13.35 38.83 7.37
N GLN A 47 -14.15 39.88 7.56
CA GLN A 47 -13.77 41.25 7.23
C GLN A 47 -12.56 41.72 8.05
N THR A 48 -12.49 41.37 9.35
CA THR A 48 -11.38 41.72 10.23
C THR A 48 -10.07 41.04 9.80
N LEU A 49 -10.16 39.78 9.37
CA LEU A 49 -9.01 38.99 8.92
C LEU A 49 -8.47 39.45 7.56
N LEU A 50 -9.34 40.00 6.69
CA LEU A 50 -8.97 40.49 5.36
C LEU A 50 -8.65 41.99 5.31
N ASP A 51 -8.87 42.72 6.41
CA ASP A 51 -8.64 44.16 6.50
C ASP A 51 -7.21 44.52 6.05
N HIS A 52 -7.11 45.52 5.19
CA HIS A 52 -5.84 46.06 4.72
C HIS A 52 -4.92 46.48 5.87
N SER A 53 -5.46 47.02 6.97
CA SER A 53 -4.67 47.41 8.14
C SER A 53 -4.02 46.22 8.86
N ASN A 54 -4.55 45.01 8.66
CA ASN A 54 -4.10 43.79 9.32
C ASN A 54 -3.21 42.92 8.41
N ARG A 55 -3.02 43.28 7.14
CA ARG A 55 -2.25 42.48 6.16
C ARG A 55 -0.82 42.16 6.59
N ASN A 56 -0.16 43.09 7.28
CA ASN A 56 1.21 42.89 7.76
C ASN A 56 1.27 42.30 9.19
N ARG A 57 0.13 41.86 9.73
CA ARG A 57 0.01 41.31 11.08
C ARG A 57 -0.09 39.79 11.05
N THR A 58 0.25 39.19 12.18
CA THR A 58 0.16 37.75 12.41
C THR A 58 -1.01 37.45 13.34
N LEU A 59 -1.78 36.42 13.00
CA LEU A 59 -2.81 35.84 13.85
C LEU A 59 -2.20 34.73 14.71
N ILE A 60 -2.44 34.81 16.01
CA ILE A 60 -2.14 33.77 17.00
C ILE A 60 -3.46 33.39 17.65
N MET A 61 -3.76 32.10 17.68
CA MET A 61 -4.98 31.59 18.31
C MET A 61 -4.59 30.79 19.56
N LEU A 62 -5.25 31.09 20.68
CA LEU A 62 -5.04 30.42 21.95
C LEU A 62 -6.33 29.74 22.40
N ARG A 63 -6.24 28.52 22.92
CA ARG A 63 -7.40 27.82 23.51
C ARG A 63 -7.04 27.16 24.82
N HIS A 64 -7.90 27.29 25.82
CA HIS A 64 -7.76 26.57 27.09
C HIS A 64 -8.42 25.18 26.98
N PRO A 65 -7.70 24.07 27.26
CA PRO A 65 -8.21 22.71 27.04
C PRO A 65 -9.49 22.38 27.82
N SER A 66 -9.55 22.74 29.11
CA SER A 66 -10.68 22.38 29.99
C SER A 66 -11.94 23.20 29.76
N THR A 67 -11.82 24.52 29.59
CA THR A 67 -12.97 25.43 29.43
C THR A 67 -13.38 25.63 27.98
N ARG A 68 -12.55 25.19 27.03
CA ARG A 68 -12.68 25.47 25.59
C ARG A 68 -12.70 26.96 25.24
N HIS A 69 -12.38 27.85 26.18
CA HIS A 69 -12.30 29.29 25.94
C HIS A 69 -11.18 29.60 24.95
N GLN A 70 -11.45 30.50 24.01
CA GLN A 70 -10.56 30.84 22.90
C GLN A 70 -10.27 32.34 22.86
N ILE A 71 -9.02 32.68 22.54
CA ILE A 71 -8.54 34.05 22.40
C ILE A 71 -7.75 34.17 21.10
N GLU A 72 -8.11 35.15 20.27
CA GLU A 72 -7.37 35.53 19.08
C GLU A 72 -6.55 36.80 19.30
N ILE A 73 -5.28 36.75 18.93
CA ILE A 73 -4.34 37.86 18.99
C ILE A 73 -3.90 38.20 17.58
N ILE A 74 -4.18 39.42 17.13
CA ILE A 74 -3.61 39.99 15.90
C ILE A 74 -2.50 40.96 16.32
N THR A 75 -1.25 40.66 15.95
CA THR A 75 -0.09 41.46 16.37
C THR A 75 0.95 41.61 15.25
N SER A 76 1.75 42.67 15.32
CA SER A 76 2.97 42.87 14.51
C SER A 76 4.23 42.80 15.37
N ASP A 77 4.09 42.50 16.66
CA ASP A 77 5.21 42.42 17.59
C ASP A 77 5.98 41.11 17.38
N ASP A 78 7.21 41.23 16.87
CA ASP A 78 8.10 40.10 16.60
C ASP A 78 8.42 39.27 17.86
N HIS A 79 8.46 39.88 19.04
CA HIS A 79 8.70 39.14 20.28
C HIS A 79 7.51 38.24 20.64
N VAL A 80 6.28 38.74 20.47
CA VAL A 80 5.05 37.97 20.69
C VAL A 80 4.96 36.82 19.68
N ILE A 81 5.21 37.11 18.40
CA ILE A 81 5.19 36.12 17.32
C ILE A 81 6.25 35.04 17.56
N THR A 82 7.48 35.43 17.92
CA THR A 82 8.57 34.50 18.19
C THR A 82 8.26 33.63 19.40
N ARG A 83 7.71 34.22 20.47
CA ARG A 83 7.32 33.47 21.68
C ARG A 83 6.20 32.47 21.39
N ALA A 84 5.18 32.85 20.63
CA ALA A 84 4.09 31.97 20.23
C ALA A 84 4.57 30.82 19.33
N LYS A 85 5.47 31.10 18.37
CA LYS A 85 6.11 30.05 17.55
C LYS A 85 6.92 29.09 18.41
N ALA A 86 7.74 29.60 19.32
CA ALA A 86 8.50 28.75 20.24
C ALA A 86 7.59 27.90 21.14
N GLN A 87 6.49 28.47 21.64
CA GLN A 87 5.49 27.73 22.40
C GLN A 87 4.83 26.63 21.57
N ARG A 88 4.47 26.93 20.32
CA ARG A 88 3.90 25.95 19.38
C ARG A 88 4.88 24.82 19.11
N SER A 89 6.15 25.13 18.84
CA SER A 89 7.20 24.11 18.66
C SER A 89 7.39 23.23 19.90
N TYR A 90 7.30 23.79 21.11
CA TYR A 90 7.33 23.01 22.36
C TYR A 90 6.07 22.14 22.53
N GLN A 91 4.90 22.62 22.13
CA GLN A 91 3.64 21.85 22.17
C GLN A 91 3.65 20.67 21.21
N GLU A 92 4.22 20.87 20.01
CA GLU A 92 4.34 19.89 18.93
C GLU A 92 5.54 18.94 19.11
N GLU A 93 6.44 19.23 20.07
CA GLU A 93 7.60 18.38 20.33
C GLU A 93 7.14 16.93 20.60
N PRO A 94 7.61 15.96 19.83
CA PRO A 94 7.17 14.58 19.95
C PRO A 94 7.74 13.96 21.23
N ILE A 95 6.86 13.49 22.10
CA ILE A 95 7.22 12.80 23.36
C ILE A 95 7.01 11.28 23.28
N GLY A 96 6.51 10.78 22.15
CA GLY A 96 6.20 9.37 21.97
C GLY A 96 5.58 9.07 20.61
N LEU A 97 5.16 7.82 20.46
CA LEU A 97 4.47 7.32 19.26
C LEU A 97 3.14 6.66 19.65
N LEU A 98 2.13 6.89 18.84
CA LEU A 98 0.84 6.21 18.88
C LEU A 98 0.75 5.30 17.66
N ILE A 99 0.67 4.00 17.90
CA ILE A 99 0.39 3.00 16.88
C ILE A 99 -1.10 2.69 16.93
N ARG A 100 -1.75 2.74 15.76
CA ARG A 100 -3.11 2.24 15.54
C ARG A 100 -3.09 1.27 14.37
N ALA A 101 -3.56 0.05 14.61
CA ALA A 101 -3.69 -0.99 13.60
C ALA A 101 -5.15 -1.45 13.53
N LEU A 102 -5.73 -1.43 12.33
CA LEU A 102 -6.99 -2.11 12.06
C LEU A 102 -6.68 -3.54 11.63
N CYS A 103 -7.19 -4.51 12.37
CA CYS A 103 -6.99 -5.92 12.14
C CYS A 103 -8.30 -6.59 11.73
N SER A 104 -8.21 -7.65 10.92
CA SER A 104 -9.38 -8.39 10.43
C SER A 104 -9.16 -9.89 10.50
N ALA A 105 -10.22 -10.59 10.87
CA ALA A 105 -10.31 -12.04 10.80
C ALA A 105 -10.90 -12.45 9.45
N LEU A 106 -10.18 -13.29 8.69
CA LEU A 106 -10.60 -13.79 7.38
C LEU A 106 -10.22 -15.27 7.20
N GLY A 107 -11.06 -15.98 6.44
CA GLY A 107 -10.83 -17.38 6.10
C GLY A 107 -10.92 -18.32 7.31
N GLY A 108 -10.52 -19.57 7.12
CA GLY A 108 -10.53 -20.58 8.17
C GLY A 108 -10.63 -21.99 7.59
N ARG A 109 -10.73 -23.00 8.45
CA ARG A 109 -10.77 -24.41 8.00
C ARG A 109 -11.94 -24.79 7.10
N SER A 110 -13.03 -24.01 7.04
CA SER A 110 -14.17 -24.31 6.17
C SER A 110 -14.27 -23.35 4.99
N SER A 111 -14.64 -23.91 3.84
CA SER A 111 -14.73 -23.24 2.55
C SER A 111 -15.93 -22.31 2.38
N HIS A 112 -16.71 -22.00 3.42
CA HIS A 112 -17.96 -21.24 3.31
C HIS A 112 -17.96 -20.02 4.21
N GLU A 113 -18.63 -18.96 3.75
CA GLU A 113 -18.77 -17.64 4.36
C GLU A 113 -19.08 -17.73 5.86
N ARG A 114 -18.05 -17.51 6.69
CA ARG A 114 -18.22 -17.34 8.13
C ARG A 114 -18.05 -15.87 8.47
N ILE A 115 -19.02 -15.35 9.19
CA ILE A 115 -18.91 -14.07 9.87
C ILE A 115 -18.18 -14.34 11.19
N PHE A 116 -17.03 -13.69 11.39
CA PHE A 116 -16.27 -13.82 12.63
C PHE A 116 -16.72 -12.76 13.63
N HIS A 117 -17.42 -13.20 14.67
CA HIS A 117 -17.75 -12.35 15.82
C HIS A 117 -16.56 -12.35 16.78
N LEU A 118 -15.97 -11.18 16.98
CA LEU A 118 -14.72 -11.03 17.74
C LEU A 118 -14.97 -10.54 19.17
N ASP A 119 -16.22 -10.30 19.55
CA ASP A 119 -16.60 -9.61 20.78
C ASP A 119 -15.99 -10.22 22.04
N GLN A 120 -16.16 -11.54 22.20
CA GLN A 120 -15.63 -12.26 23.35
C GLN A 120 -14.09 -12.31 23.36
N MET A 121 -13.49 -12.48 22.18
CA MET A 121 -12.03 -12.48 22.03
C MET A 121 -11.47 -11.12 22.43
N ILE A 122 -12.00 -10.02 21.89
CA ILE A 122 -11.52 -8.67 22.17
C ILE A 122 -11.71 -8.31 23.65
N ALA A 123 -12.85 -8.67 24.24
CA ALA A 123 -13.09 -8.47 25.67
C ALA A 123 -12.06 -9.22 26.55
N SER A 124 -11.54 -10.37 26.11
CA SER A 124 -10.53 -11.14 26.86
C SER A 124 -9.09 -10.63 26.74
N LEU A 125 -8.82 -9.65 25.86
CA LEU A 125 -7.47 -9.14 25.60
C LEU A 125 -7.12 -7.89 26.41
N ASP A 126 -7.99 -7.48 27.36
CA ASP A 126 -7.79 -6.26 28.12
C ASP A 126 -6.41 -6.23 28.80
N GLY A 127 -5.65 -5.16 28.54
CA GLY A 127 -4.31 -4.94 29.08
C GLY A 127 -3.20 -5.85 28.54
N LEU A 128 -3.45 -6.75 27.57
CA LEU A 128 -2.41 -7.64 27.05
C LEU A 128 -1.26 -6.84 26.41
N TRP A 129 -0.05 -6.97 26.96
CA TRP A 129 1.17 -6.31 26.48
C TRP A 129 1.05 -4.78 26.30
N ASN A 130 0.23 -4.15 27.15
CA ASN A 130 -0.09 -2.71 27.11
C ASN A 130 -0.74 -2.25 25.80
N TRP A 131 -1.35 -3.17 25.05
CA TRP A 131 -2.21 -2.86 23.93
C TRP A 131 -3.63 -2.60 24.42
N GLN A 132 -4.28 -1.61 23.82
CA GLN A 132 -5.71 -1.40 23.94
C GLN A 132 -6.40 -1.98 22.70
N PHE A 133 -7.31 -2.92 22.91
CA PHE A 133 -8.11 -3.52 21.84
C PHE A 133 -9.54 -3.00 21.87
N LYS A 134 -10.11 -2.71 20.70
CA LYS A 134 -11.49 -2.24 20.55
C LYS A 134 -12.15 -2.92 19.37
N LEU A 135 -13.43 -3.26 19.52
CA LEU A 135 -14.24 -3.68 18.38
C LEU A 135 -14.40 -2.50 17.42
N SER A 136 -14.26 -2.79 16.13
CA SER A 136 -14.57 -1.84 15.06
C SER A 136 -16.04 -1.96 14.68
N GLU A 137 -16.60 -0.93 14.08
CA GLU A 137 -17.98 -0.92 13.57
C GLU A 137 -18.19 -1.98 12.47
N ARG A 138 -17.12 -2.35 11.76
CA ARG A 138 -17.17 -3.38 10.72
C ARG A 138 -17.01 -4.77 11.32
N VAL A 139 -17.99 -5.63 11.05
CA VAL A 139 -17.99 -7.03 11.51
C VAL A 139 -16.72 -7.77 11.05
N GLY A 140 -16.15 -8.59 11.94
CA GLY A 140 -14.90 -9.32 11.69
C GLY A 140 -13.64 -8.46 11.73
N THR A 141 -13.72 -7.24 12.28
CA THR A 141 -12.57 -6.35 12.44
C THR A 141 -12.46 -5.78 13.87
N PHE A 142 -11.24 -5.43 14.27
CA PHE A 142 -10.93 -4.80 15.55
C PHE A 142 -9.74 -3.84 15.42
N GLU A 143 -9.66 -2.86 16.30
CA GLU A 143 -8.53 -1.95 16.40
C GLU A 143 -7.59 -2.39 17.54
N ALA A 144 -6.29 -2.37 17.27
CA ALA A 144 -5.23 -2.50 18.25
C ALA A 144 -4.49 -1.16 18.36
N ILE A 145 -4.40 -0.61 19.57
CA ILE A 145 -3.83 0.71 19.84
C ILE A 145 -2.71 0.57 20.89
N LYS A 146 -1.52 1.09 20.61
CA LYS A 146 -0.40 1.14 21.56
C LYS A 146 0.22 2.51 21.62
N ARG A 147 0.51 2.97 22.83
CA ARG A 147 1.28 4.18 23.10
C ARG A 147 2.70 3.77 23.50
N ILE A 148 3.68 4.42 22.91
CA ILE A 148 5.10 4.20 23.17
C ILE A 148 5.67 5.53 23.65
N GLU A 149 6.36 5.53 24.79
CA GLU A 149 6.94 6.72 25.42
C GLU A 149 8.31 7.08 24.84
N THR A 150 8.57 6.70 23.58
CA THR A 150 9.79 6.98 22.84
C THR A 150 9.42 7.41 21.42
N THR A 151 10.27 8.21 20.79
CA THR A 151 10.15 8.56 19.36
C THR A 151 11.01 7.66 18.48
N ASP A 152 11.60 6.60 19.07
CA ASP A 152 12.47 5.69 18.36
C ASP A 152 11.65 4.79 17.42
N ARG A 153 12.16 4.65 16.20
CA ARG A 153 11.51 3.83 15.18
C ARG A 153 11.65 2.33 15.47
N GLY A 154 12.76 1.91 16.08
CA GLY A 154 12.98 0.51 16.46
C GLY A 154 11.92 0.03 17.45
N SER A 155 11.61 0.84 18.47
CA SER A 155 10.53 0.56 19.43
C SER A 155 9.16 0.36 18.75
N ALA A 156 8.89 1.12 17.68
CA ALA A 156 7.65 0.95 16.92
C ALA A 156 7.66 -0.34 16.09
N GLU A 157 8.79 -0.71 15.48
CA GLU A 157 8.96 -1.96 14.74
C GLU A 157 8.81 -3.18 15.66
N GLU A 158 9.42 -3.15 16.85
CA GLU A 158 9.26 -4.18 17.88
C GLU A 158 7.79 -4.35 18.30
N ALA A 159 7.08 -3.24 18.56
CA ALA A 159 5.66 -3.29 18.90
C ALA A 159 4.81 -3.88 17.76
N LEU A 160 5.13 -3.57 16.50
CA LEU A 160 4.44 -4.16 15.36
C LEU A 160 4.72 -5.66 15.23
N ASP A 161 5.93 -6.10 15.54
CA ASP A 161 6.28 -7.52 15.57
C ASP A 161 5.54 -8.24 16.71
N GLU A 162 5.43 -7.66 17.90
CA GLU A 162 4.57 -8.19 18.98
C GLU A 162 3.13 -8.38 18.51
N LEU A 163 2.56 -7.37 17.83
CA LEU A 163 1.20 -7.46 17.30
C LEU A 163 1.10 -8.57 16.24
N ASN A 164 2.06 -8.68 15.33
CA ASN A 164 2.07 -9.75 14.32
C ASN A 164 2.10 -11.13 14.97
N HIS A 165 2.97 -11.35 15.96
CA HIS A 165 3.01 -12.61 16.71
C HIS A 165 1.68 -12.90 17.41
N LEU A 166 1.03 -11.88 17.97
CA LEU A 166 -0.29 -12.05 18.57
C LEU A 166 -1.33 -12.54 17.55
N LEU A 167 -1.33 -11.94 16.35
CA LEU A 167 -2.21 -12.38 15.25
C LEU A 167 -1.92 -13.82 14.81
N ASP A 168 -0.64 -14.21 14.77
CA ASP A 168 -0.23 -15.59 14.47
C ASP A 168 -0.73 -16.57 15.55
N PHE A 169 -0.66 -16.19 16.82
CA PHE A 169 -1.21 -16.98 17.92
C PHE A 169 -2.74 -17.08 17.85
N PHE A 170 -3.44 -15.99 17.51
CA PHE A 170 -4.88 -16.07 17.25
C PHE A 170 -5.18 -17.01 16.09
N ALA A 171 -4.37 -16.98 15.03
CA ALA A 171 -4.55 -17.89 13.92
C ALA A 171 -4.39 -19.36 14.31
N TYR A 172 -3.41 -19.66 15.17
CA TYR A 172 -3.24 -20.99 15.74
C TYR A 172 -4.42 -21.41 16.63
N LEU A 173 -4.82 -20.55 17.57
CA LEU A 173 -5.85 -20.86 18.58
C LEU A 173 -7.25 -21.03 17.95
N TYR A 174 -7.62 -20.12 17.05
CA TYR A 174 -8.95 -20.07 16.47
C TYR A 174 -9.05 -20.75 15.10
N GLN A 175 -7.91 -21.11 14.50
CA GLN A 175 -7.85 -21.73 13.16
C GLN A 175 -8.50 -20.83 12.08
N VAL A 176 -8.31 -19.52 12.23
CA VAL A 176 -8.84 -18.43 11.41
C VAL A 176 -7.67 -17.53 11.03
N GLY A 177 -7.60 -17.04 9.79
CA GLY A 177 -6.54 -16.11 9.41
C GLY A 177 -6.77 -14.73 10.05
N PHE A 178 -5.73 -14.12 10.60
CA PHE A 178 -5.77 -12.75 11.06
C PHE A 178 -4.72 -11.94 10.32
N TYR A 179 -5.04 -10.71 9.94
CA TYR A 179 -4.08 -9.81 9.30
C TYR A 179 -4.41 -8.36 9.60
N ARG A 180 -3.40 -7.50 9.41
CA ARG A 180 -3.51 -6.05 9.55
C ARG A 180 -3.96 -5.41 8.24
N GLN A 181 -5.13 -4.77 8.23
CA GLN A 181 -5.69 -4.05 7.10
C GLN A 181 -5.10 -2.64 6.94
N HIS A 182 -4.97 -1.92 8.06
CA HIS A 182 -4.49 -0.53 8.08
C HIS A 182 -3.52 -0.34 9.23
N LEU A 183 -2.52 0.52 9.02
CA LEU A 183 -1.55 0.90 10.04
C LEU A 183 -1.32 2.41 9.99
N SER A 184 -1.39 3.03 11.16
CA SER A 184 -1.08 4.43 11.37
C SER A 184 -0.11 4.54 12.54
N ILE A 185 1.04 5.18 12.30
CA ILE A 185 2.01 5.53 13.35
C ILE A 185 2.05 7.06 13.38
N SER A 186 1.61 7.63 14.49
CA SER A 186 1.51 9.07 14.67
C SER A 186 2.36 9.50 15.86
N GLN A 187 3.00 10.67 15.78
CA GLN A 187 3.72 11.22 16.92
C GLN A 187 2.75 11.69 17.99
N ILE A 188 3.05 11.40 19.24
CA ILE A 188 2.35 11.96 20.40
C ILE A 188 3.02 13.30 20.72
N PRO A 189 2.35 14.44 20.49
CA PRO A 189 2.91 15.73 20.84
C PRO A 189 2.84 15.94 22.35
N ARG A 190 3.70 16.82 22.88
CA ARG A 190 3.83 17.05 24.33
C ARG A 190 2.54 17.51 25.01
N LEU A 191 1.81 18.43 24.39
CA LEU A 191 0.64 19.09 24.99
C LEU A 191 -0.62 19.06 24.10
N GLU A 192 -0.49 18.64 22.85
CA GLU A 192 -1.59 18.63 21.90
C GLU A 192 -2.30 17.27 21.83
N PRO A 193 -3.54 17.23 21.32
CA PRO A 193 -4.16 15.97 20.98
C PRO A 193 -3.36 15.28 19.87
N THR A 194 -3.11 13.98 20.03
CA THR A 194 -2.54 13.17 18.96
C THR A 194 -3.52 13.07 17.80
N VAL A 195 -3.12 13.54 16.63
CA VAL A 195 -3.88 13.38 15.39
C VAL A 195 -3.36 12.13 14.68
N SER A 196 -4.23 11.14 14.49
CA SER A 196 -3.92 9.94 13.72
C SER A 196 -4.88 9.79 12.56
N VAL A 197 -4.34 9.50 11.37
CA VAL A 197 -5.16 9.18 10.20
C VAL A 197 -5.73 7.77 10.40
N GLY A 198 -7.04 7.69 10.58
CA GLY A 198 -7.78 6.42 10.62
C GLY A 198 -7.83 5.73 9.26
N ALA A 199 -8.63 4.68 9.14
CA ALA A 199 -8.89 4.08 7.84
C ALA A 199 -9.49 5.14 6.88
N VAL A 200 -8.95 5.24 5.67
CA VAL A 200 -9.46 6.17 4.66
C VAL A 200 -10.49 5.45 3.83
N GLU A 201 -11.75 5.89 3.94
CA GLU A 201 -12.80 5.42 3.06
C GLU A 201 -12.66 6.08 1.69
N ARG A 202 -12.64 5.25 0.64
CA ARG A 202 -12.61 5.72 -0.74
C ARG A 202 -13.91 5.33 -1.43
N MET A 203 -14.76 6.32 -1.69
CA MET A 203 -15.95 6.13 -2.52
C MET A 203 -15.51 5.90 -3.96
N LEU A 204 -15.99 4.81 -4.57
CA LEU A 204 -15.79 4.56 -5.99
C LEU A 204 -16.67 5.52 -6.80
N THR A 205 -16.13 6.01 -7.91
CA THR A 205 -16.89 6.87 -8.83
C THR A 205 -17.95 6.06 -9.58
N ALA A 206 -19.04 6.71 -9.97
CA ALA A 206 -20.05 6.09 -10.81
C ALA A 206 -19.45 5.63 -12.14
N VAL A 207 -19.89 4.47 -12.63
CA VAL A 207 -19.48 3.92 -13.93
C VAL A 207 -19.96 4.86 -15.04
N THR A 208 -19.03 5.33 -15.87
CA THR A 208 -19.32 6.24 -16.98
C THR A 208 -19.63 5.47 -18.26
N LYS A 209 -20.22 6.14 -19.27
CA LYS A 209 -20.41 5.55 -20.61
C LYS A 209 -19.09 5.10 -21.26
N LYS A 210 -18.01 5.83 -20.99
CA LYS A 210 -16.66 5.45 -21.44
C LYS A 210 -16.21 4.14 -20.80
N ASP A 211 -16.45 3.96 -19.49
CA ASP A 211 -16.08 2.73 -18.80
C ASP A 211 -16.85 1.51 -19.35
N ILE A 212 -18.12 1.69 -19.68
CA ILE A 212 -18.93 0.64 -20.33
C ILE A 212 -18.33 0.25 -21.69
N HIS A 213 -17.99 1.24 -22.52
CA HIS A 213 -17.34 0.99 -23.81
C HIS A 213 -15.98 0.28 -23.63
N ASP A 214 -15.16 0.74 -22.69
CA ASP A 214 -13.88 0.11 -22.36
C ASP A 214 -14.05 -1.36 -21.92
N ILE A 215 -15.12 -1.68 -21.18
CA ILE A 215 -15.47 -3.05 -20.79
C ILE A 215 -15.79 -3.89 -22.03
N GLU A 216 -16.63 -3.39 -22.94
CA GLU A 216 -16.99 -4.10 -24.19
C GLU A 216 -15.76 -4.41 -25.04
N VAL A 217 -14.85 -3.44 -25.18
CA VAL A 217 -13.59 -3.64 -25.91
C VAL A 217 -12.73 -4.71 -25.25
N VAL A 218 -12.58 -4.69 -23.92
CA VAL A 218 -11.83 -5.72 -23.20
C VAL A 218 -12.45 -7.11 -23.36
N LEU A 219 -13.77 -7.22 -23.34
CA LEU A 219 -14.49 -8.49 -23.50
C LEU A 219 -14.27 -9.13 -24.88
N SER A 220 -13.88 -8.36 -25.89
CA SER A 220 -13.55 -8.88 -27.23
C SER A 220 -12.19 -9.59 -27.31
N SER A 221 -11.31 -9.44 -26.32
CA SER A 221 -9.96 -10.02 -26.31
C SER A 221 -9.80 -11.07 -25.19
N PRO A 222 -9.65 -12.37 -25.52
CA PRO A 222 -9.45 -13.43 -24.52
C PRO A 222 -8.25 -13.18 -23.59
N LYS A 223 -7.14 -12.63 -24.12
CA LYS A 223 -5.96 -12.29 -23.31
C LYS A 223 -6.23 -11.08 -22.40
N ALA A 224 -6.98 -10.09 -22.84
CA ALA A 224 -7.34 -8.94 -22.00
C ALA A 224 -8.26 -9.36 -20.83
N ILE A 225 -9.17 -10.31 -21.06
CA ILE A 225 -9.99 -10.92 -19.98
C ILE A 225 -9.09 -11.60 -18.94
N VAL A 226 -8.07 -12.35 -19.38
CA VAL A 226 -7.12 -12.98 -18.44
C VAL A 226 -6.34 -11.93 -17.67
N ALA A 227 -5.89 -10.85 -18.32
CA ALA A 227 -5.21 -9.74 -17.64
C ALA A 227 -6.08 -9.10 -16.56
N VAL A 228 -7.34 -8.76 -16.87
CA VAL A 228 -8.30 -8.19 -15.91
C VAL A 228 -8.58 -9.16 -14.77
N ARG A 229 -8.77 -10.46 -15.07
CA ARG A 229 -8.98 -11.48 -14.04
C ARG A 229 -7.77 -11.59 -13.12
N GLY A 230 -6.55 -11.58 -13.67
CA GLY A 230 -5.31 -11.59 -12.90
C GLY A 230 -5.20 -10.40 -11.95
N LEU A 231 -5.47 -9.19 -12.46
CA LEU A 231 -5.50 -7.97 -11.65
C LEU A 231 -6.54 -8.07 -10.53
N ASN A 232 -7.78 -8.45 -10.84
CA ASN A 232 -8.83 -8.58 -9.83
C ASN A 232 -8.48 -9.60 -8.74
N GLN A 233 -7.96 -10.78 -9.12
CA GLN A 233 -7.52 -11.79 -8.15
C GLN A 233 -6.39 -11.25 -7.26
N SER A 234 -5.44 -10.48 -7.82
CA SER A 234 -4.39 -9.84 -7.02
C SER A 234 -4.94 -8.77 -6.06
N TYR A 235 -6.00 -8.05 -6.43
CA TYR A 235 -6.61 -7.03 -5.57
C TYR A 235 -7.42 -7.62 -4.41
N ILE A 236 -8.04 -8.79 -4.63
CA ILE A 236 -8.81 -9.50 -3.60
C ILE A 236 -7.87 -10.19 -2.60
N GLU A 237 -6.72 -10.66 -3.07
CA GLU A 237 -5.74 -11.35 -2.25
C GLU A 237 -5.13 -10.42 -1.19
N ASN A 238 -4.97 -10.89 0.05
CA ASN A 238 -4.49 -10.05 1.16
C ASN A 238 -2.99 -10.24 1.45
N CYS A 239 -2.37 -11.29 0.90
CA CYS A 239 -0.96 -11.61 1.12
C CYS A 239 -0.10 -11.27 -0.12
N MET A 240 0.94 -10.44 0.05
CA MET A 240 1.79 -9.99 -1.07
C MET A 240 2.43 -11.14 -1.88
N PRO A 241 3.04 -12.18 -1.26
CA PRO A 241 3.50 -13.36 -2.00
C PRO A 241 2.43 -14.03 -2.87
N SER A 242 1.21 -14.12 -2.38
CA SER A 242 0.07 -14.67 -3.11
C SER A 242 -0.32 -13.75 -4.28
N ARG A 243 -0.35 -12.42 -4.06
CA ARG A 243 -0.57 -11.43 -5.13
C ARG A 243 0.45 -11.58 -6.25
N LEU A 244 1.74 -11.65 -5.91
CA LEU A 244 2.82 -11.85 -6.86
C LEU A 244 2.63 -13.15 -7.65
N SER A 245 2.19 -14.22 -7.00
CA SER A 245 1.94 -15.51 -7.66
C SER A 245 0.77 -15.44 -8.66
N MET A 246 -0.32 -14.75 -8.29
CA MET A 246 -1.47 -14.54 -9.18
C MET A 246 -1.10 -13.66 -10.39
N LEU A 247 -0.40 -12.54 -10.14
CA LEU A 247 0.08 -11.64 -11.19
C LEU A 247 1.07 -12.34 -12.12
N TRP A 248 1.98 -13.14 -11.57
CA TRP A 248 2.90 -13.94 -12.37
C TRP A 248 2.15 -14.90 -13.29
N ALA A 249 1.17 -15.65 -12.77
CA ALA A 249 0.41 -16.59 -13.59
C ALA A 249 -0.37 -15.89 -14.71
N ALA A 250 -0.96 -14.73 -14.42
CA ALA A 250 -1.66 -13.92 -15.42
C ALA A 250 -0.69 -13.34 -16.47
N ALA A 251 0.44 -12.76 -16.03
CA ALA A 251 1.47 -12.24 -16.93
C ALA A 251 2.07 -13.33 -17.81
N GLU A 252 2.35 -14.51 -17.25
CA GLU A 252 2.80 -15.68 -17.99
C GLU A 252 1.78 -16.06 -19.07
N HIS A 253 0.48 -16.08 -18.75
CA HIS A 253 -0.54 -16.39 -19.75
C HIS A 253 -0.68 -15.33 -20.85
N VAL A 254 -0.63 -14.05 -20.49
CA VAL A 254 -0.81 -12.93 -21.43
C VAL A 254 0.41 -12.78 -22.35
N PHE A 255 1.61 -12.84 -21.77
CA PHE A 255 2.88 -12.55 -22.43
C PHE A 255 3.67 -13.80 -22.85
N SER A 256 3.14 -15.01 -22.67
CA SER A 256 3.78 -16.21 -23.20
C SER A 256 3.61 -16.29 -24.71
N ASN A 257 4.74 -16.24 -25.40
CA ASN A 257 4.87 -16.62 -26.82
C ASN A 257 5.13 -18.12 -26.91
N LYS A 258 4.71 -18.78 -28.01
CA LYS A 258 5.02 -20.20 -28.22
C LYS A 258 6.55 -20.42 -28.20
N PRO A 259 7.06 -21.47 -27.53
CA PRO A 259 8.49 -21.73 -27.53
C PRO A 259 8.93 -22.22 -28.90
N GLU A 260 10.07 -21.72 -29.35
CA GLU A 260 10.80 -22.26 -30.48
C GLU A 260 11.81 -23.28 -29.98
N ARG A 261 12.02 -24.35 -30.75
CA ARG A 261 13.00 -25.40 -30.42
C ARG A 261 14.41 -24.84 -30.54
N LEU A 262 15.27 -25.20 -29.58
CA LEU A 262 16.70 -24.92 -29.65
C LEU A 262 17.37 -25.65 -30.83
N LEU A 263 16.91 -26.88 -31.10
CA LEU A 263 17.49 -27.75 -32.13
C LEU A 263 16.66 -27.71 -33.41
N SER A 264 17.36 -27.70 -34.54
CA SER A 264 16.78 -27.89 -35.87
C SER A 264 16.29 -29.33 -36.07
N ASN A 265 15.42 -29.54 -37.08
CA ASN A 265 14.92 -30.88 -37.38
C ASN A 265 16.04 -31.85 -37.79
N ASP A 266 17.09 -31.36 -38.45
CA ASP A 266 18.24 -32.17 -38.88
C ASP A 266 19.06 -32.62 -37.68
N GLU A 267 19.34 -31.72 -36.73
CA GLU A 267 20.03 -32.05 -35.48
C GLU A 267 19.24 -33.08 -34.66
N ILE A 268 17.92 -32.91 -34.54
CA ILE A 268 17.05 -33.87 -33.86
C ILE A 268 17.13 -35.24 -34.55
N THR A 269 17.10 -35.28 -35.88
CA THR A 269 17.19 -36.52 -36.65
C THR A 269 18.55 -37.20 -36.46
N CYS A 270 19.64 -36.44 -36.43
CA CYS A 270 20.97 -36.96 -36.12
C CYS A 270 21.05 -37.53 -34.70
N LEU A 271 20.49 -36.83 -33.70
CA LEU A 271 20.44 -37.31 -32.33
C LEU A 271 19.62 -38.60 -32.19
N PHE A 272 18.53 -38.74 -32.95
CA PHE A 272 17.74 -39.98 -32.98
C PHE A 272 18.54 -41.15 -33.53
N LYS A 273 19.21 -40.95 -34.67
CA LYS A 273 20.09 -41.98 -35.26
C LYS A 273 21.22 -42.37 -34.31
N ALA A 274 21.86 -41.39 -33.66
CA ALA A 274 22.91 -41.66 -32.68
C ALA A 274 22.37 -42.45 -31.47
N ALA A 275 21.22 -42.06 -30.91
CA ALA A 275 20.62 -42.76 -29.77
C ALA A 275 20.26 -44.22 -30.09
N GLU A 276 19.86 -44.53 -31.32
CA GLU A 276 19.58 -45.89 -31.78
C GLU A 276 20.83 -46.78 -31.88
N THR A 277 22.03 -46.19 -32.01
CA THR A 277 23.30 -46.95 -32.00
C THR A 277 23.75 -47.34 -30.60
N ILE A 278 23.22 -46.70 -29.55
CA ILE A 278 23.61 -46.97 -28.17
C ILE A 278 22.89 -48.23 -27.68
N GLY A 279 23.66 -49.31 -27.48
CA GLY A 279 23.12 -50.64 -27.17
C GLY A 279 22.23 -50.72 -25.92
N SER A 280 22.48 -49.89 -24.90
CA SER A 280 21.65 -49.83 -23.69
C SER A 280 20.31 -49.11 -23.91
N LEU A 281 20.29 -48.04 -24.69
CA LEU A 281 19.09 -47.28 -25.05
C LEU A 281 18.23 -48.02 -26.07
N ARG A 282 18.85 -48.69 -27.05
CA ARG A 282 18.14 -49.46 -28.06
C ARG A 282 17.32 -50.62 -27.46
N LYS A 283 17.80 -51.22 -26.37
CA LYS A 283 17.12 -52.31 -25.66
C LYS A 283 15.97 -51.82 -24.76
N ASP A 284 15.95 -50.53 -24.42
CA ASP A 284 14.93 -49.89 -23.58
C ASP A 284 14.06 -48.97 -24.45
N SER A 285 13.04 -49.57 -25.07
CA SER A 285 12.15 -48.88 -26.02
C SER A 285 11.38 -47.72 -25.38
N GLN A 286 11.06 -47.83 -24.09
CA GLN A 286 10.38 -46.78 -23.35
C GLN A 286 11.29 -45.56 -23.18
N ARG A 287 12.51 -45.77 -22.69
CA ARG A 287 13.49 -44.68 -22.49
C ARG A 287 13.88 -44.02 -23.81
N LEU A 288 14.05 -44.79 -24.88
CA LEU A 288 14.30 -44.25 -26.22
C LEU A 288 13.10 -43.44 -26.73
N GLY A 289 11.88 -43.91 -26.50
CA GLY A 289 10.64 -43.20 -26.82
C GLY A 289 10.51 -41.86 -26.08
N ASP A 290 10.80 -41.86 -24.77
CA ASP A 290 10.76 -40.66 -23.94
C ASP A 290 11.83 -39.64 -24.35
N PHE A 291 13.02 -40.10 -24.70
CA PHE A 291 14.07 -39.24 -25.29
C PHE A 291 13.61 -38.59 -26.59
N LYS A 292 13.03 -39.36 -27.51
CA LYS A 292 12.52 -38.84 -28.79
C LYS A 292 11.44 -37.78 -28.59
N LYS A 293 10.46 -38.07 -27.72
CA LYS A 293 9.41 -37.12 -27.32
C LYS A 293 9.98 -35.86 -26.68
N ALA A 294 11.02 -36.00 -25.84
CA ALA A 294 11.63 -34.87 -25.17
C ALA A 294 12.33 -33.90 -26.14
N LEU A 295 13.08 -34.41 -27.12
CA LEU A 295 13.74 -33.59 -28.14
C LEU A 295 12.76 -32.92 -29.10
N GLN A 296 11.60 -33.53 -29.35
CA GLN A 296 10.54 -32.94 -30.18
C GLN A 296 9.74 -31.87 -29.45
N ASN A 297 9.77 -31.84 -28.11
CA ASN A 297 8.97 -30.91 -27.33
C ASN A 297 9.68 -29.53 -27.19
N PRO A 298 9.15 -28.45 -27.80
CA PRO A 298 9.72 -27.11 -27.70
C PRO A 298 9.78 -26.56 -26.28
N ASP A 299 8.91 -27.01 -25.37
CA ASP A 299 8.90 -26.54 -23.97
C ASP A 299 10.05 -27.13 -23.14
N ARG A 300 10.63 -28.27 -23.56
CA ARG A 300 11.70 -28.93 -22.80
C ARG A 300 13.09 -28.37 -23.12
N LEU A 301 13.32 -28.01 -24.38
CA LEU A 301 14.58 -27.43 -24.87
C LEU A 301 14.30 -26.21 -25.74
N PRO A 302 13.78 -25.12 -25.16
CA PRO A 302 13.47 -23.92 -25.92
C PRO A 302 14.74 -23.13 -26.27
N LEU A 303 14.75 -22.49 -27.44
CA LEU A 303 15.82 -21.58 -27.87
C LEU A 303 15.98 -20.40 -26.90
N LYS A 304 14.86 -19.86 -26.41
CA LYS A 304 14.81 -18.78 -25.44
C LYS A 304 14.13 -19.23 -24.15
N SER A 305 14.71 -18.84 -23.02
CA SER A 305 14.10 -19.09 -21.71
C SER A 305 12.69 -18.49 -21.63
N ARG A 306 11.83 -19.08 -20.80
CA ARG A 306 10.48 -18.55 -20.53
C ARG A 306 10.52 -17.06 -20.15
N ASN A 307 11.40 -16.69 -19.24
CA ASN A 307 11.50 -15.32 -18.74
C ASN A 307 11.92 -14.35 -19.84
N LEU A 308 12.80 -14.77 -20.76
CA LEU A 308 13.20 -13.95 -21.90
C LEU A 308 12.05 -13.74 -22.90
N ARG A 309 11.30 -14.81 -23.23
CA ARG A 309 10.13 -14.71 -24.10
C ARG A 309 9.07 -13.75 -23.53
N MET A 310 8.80 -13.84 -22.23
CA MET A 310 7.89 -12.91 -21.55
C MET A 310 8.42 -11.47 -21.59
N ALA A 311 9.72 -11.27 -21.34
CA ALA A 311 10.33 -9.95 -21.36
C ALA A 311 10.25 -9.29 -22.75
N GLU A 312 10.49 -10.05 -23.82
CA GLU A 312 10.35 -9.58 -25.21
C GLU A 312 8.92 -9.15 -25.53
N ALA A 313 7.91 -9.80 -24.94
CA ALA A 313 6.50 -9.43 -25.12
C ALA A 313 6.06 -8.24 -24.24
N ILE A 314 6.65 -8.08 -23.05
CA ILE A 314 6.34 -6.98 -22.11
C ILE A 314 7.00 -5.67 -22.55
N ALA A 315 8.25 -5.73 -22.99
CA ALA A 315 9.05 -4.57 -23.40
C ALA A 315 8.32 -3.58 -24.32
N PRO A 316 7.73 -4.00 -25.46
CA PRO A 316 7.01 -3.10 -26.35
C PRO A 316 5.72 -2.56 -25.72
N VAL A 317 5.07 -3.31 -24.83
CA VAL A 317 3.82 -2.91 -24.18
C VAL A 317 4.05 -1.80 -23.16
N MET A 318 5.15 -1.88 -22.41
CA MET A 318 5.54 -0.90 -21.39
C MET A 318 6.47 0.21 -21.90
N ASN A 319 6.89 0.15 -23.18
CA ASN A 319 7.87 1.08 -23.75
C ASN A 319 9.20 1.11 -22.97
N ILE A 320 9.71 -0.07 -22.65
CA ILE A 320 11.00 -0.28 -21.97
C ILE A 320 11.88 -1.22 -22.79
N THR A 321 13.18 -1.24 -22.51
CA THR A 321 14.11 -2.19 -23.14
C THR A 321 13.87 -3.63 -22.66
N THR A 322 14.12 -4.61 -23.52
CA THR A 322 14.02 -6.05 -23.19
C THR A 322 14.90 -6.44 -22.00
N GLU A 323 16.08 -5.82 -21.85
CA GLU A 323 17.02 -6.07 -20.76
C GLU A 323 16.41 -5.72 -19.40
N VAL A 324 15.76 -4.55 -19.31
CA VAL A 324 15.05 -4.09 -18.11
C VAL A 324 13.86 -5.01 -17.80
N ALA A 325 13.05 -5.33 -18.82
CA ALA A 325 11.94 -6.26 -18.66
C ALA A 325 12.42 -7.63 -18.17
N TYR A 326 13.52 -8.16 -18.73
CA TYR A 326 14.07 -9.46 -18.38
C TYR A 326 14.58 -9.50 -16.94
N SER A 327 15.30 -8.47 -16.51
CA SER A 327 15.72 -8.28 -15.12
C SER A 327 14.54 -8.37 -14.15
N LYS A 328 13.46 -7.63 -14.42
CA LYS A 328 12.26 -7.58 -13.58
C LYS A 328 11.49 -8.90 -13.58
N VAL A 329 11.27 -9.51 -14.76
CA VAL A 329 10.61 -10.82 -14.90
C VAL A 329 11.41 -11.91 -14.18
N ARG A 330 12.74 -11.92 -14.34
CA ARG A 330 13.60 -12.89 -13.66
C ARG A 330 13.50 -12.73 -12.14
N ARG A 331 13.57 -11.51 -11.62
CA ARG A 331 13.45 -11.25 -10.18
C ARG A 331 12.10 -11.71 -9.63
N ALA A 332 11.00 -11.39 -10.32
CA ALA A 332 9.66 -11.84 -9.94
C ALA A 332 9.55 -13.38 -9.92
N SER A 333 10.11 -14.06 -10.92
CA SER A 333 10.14 -15.53 -10.98
C SER A 333 10.92 -16.15 -9.83
N GLU A 334 12.07 -15.57 -9.47
CA GLU A 334 12.93 -16.03 -8.38
C GLU A 334 12.23 -15.85 -7.02
N LEU A 335 11.64 -14.69 -6.76
CA LEU A 335 10.93 -14.40 -5.51
C LEU A 335 9.70 -15.29 -5.34
N ARG A 336 8.92 -15.50 -6.41
CA ARG A 336 7.82 -16.47 -6.41
C ARG A 336 8.32 -17.86 -6.03
N GLY A 337 9.38 -18.35 -6.68
CA GLY A 337 9.95 -19.66 -6.41
C GLY A 337 10.45 -19.79 -4.96
N LYS A 338 11.12 -18.75 -4.44
CA LYS A 338 11.56 -18.72 -3.04
C LYS A 338 10.38 -18.79 -2.06
N ASN A 339 9.33 -18.01 -2.27
CA ASN A 339 8.18 -17.95 -1.37
C ASN A 339 7.40 -19.26 -1.26
N VAL A 340 7.46 -20.12 -2.29
CA VAL A 340 6.88 -21.47 -2.23
C VAL A 340 7.66 -22.39 -1.27
N HIS A 341 8.96 -22.12 -1.06
CA HIS A 341 9.86 -23.00 -0.31
C HIS A 341 10.34 -22.39 1.02
N ARG A 342 10.22 -21.08 1.21
CA ARG A 342 10.67 -20.33 2.38
C ARG A 342 9.72 -19.17 2.63
N LEU A 343 9.35 -18.96 3.89
CA LEU A 343 8.72 -17.71 4.32
C LEU A 343 9.79 -16.61 4.25
N SER A 344 9.93 -15.96 3.09
CA SER A 344 10.95 -14.95 2.85
C SER A 344 10.54 -13.59 3.43
N GLN A 345 11.52 -12.84 3.93
CA GLN A 345 11.36 -11.44 4.37
C GLN A 345 11.69 -10.43 3.25
N ASP A 346 11.83 -10.88 1.98
CA ASP A 346 12.13 -10.03 0.81
C ASP A 346 10.93 -9.11 0.41
N TRP A 347 10.21 -8.53 1.37
CA TRP A 347 8.94 -7.81 1.16
C TRP A 347 9.04 -6.65 0.16
N LYS A 348 10.13 -5.88 0.23
CA LYS A 348 10.36 -4.76 -0.70
C LYS A 348 10.53 -5.23 -2.14
N ASP A 349 11.29 -6.31 -2.35
CA ASP A 349 11.49 -6.85 -3.70
C ASP A 349 10.22 -7.52 -4.24
N ILE A 350 9.41 -8.12 -3.36
CA ILE A 350 8.08 -8.64 -3.70
C ILE A 350 7.17 -7.49 -4.13
N GLU A 351 7.15 -6.39 -3.39
CA GLU A 351 6.39 -5.17 -3.72
C GLU A 351 6.82 -4.59 -5.08
N ASP A 352 8.12 -4.44 -5.32
CA ASP A 352 8.64 -3.93 -6.60
C ASP A 352 8.29 -4.85 -7.78
N SER A 353 8.28 -6.16 -7.55
CA SER A 353 7.91 -7.16 -8.57
C SER A 353 6.41 -7.19 -8.83
N GLU A 354 5.59 -7.05 -7.77
CA GLU A 354 4.14 -6.96 -7.84
C GLU A 354 3.72 -5.73 -8.66
N LYS A 355 4.24 -4.54 -8.32
CA LYS A 355 4.02 -3.30 -9.08
C LYS A 355 4.36 -3.44 -10.56
N PHE A 356 5.52 -4.01 -10.87
CA PHE A 356 5.95 -4.20 -12.25
C PHE A 356 4.99 -5.09 -13.05
N LEU A 357 4.57 -6.24 -12.50
CA LEU A 357 3.66 -7.15 -13.20
C LEU A 357 2.24 -6.57 -13.31
N GLN A 358 1.79 -5.86 -12.28
CA GLN A 358 0.51 -5.15 -12.31
C GLN A 358 0.51 -4.10 -13.43
N GLU A 359 1.57 -3.29 -13.51
CA GLU A 359 1.72 -2.27 -14.54
C GLU A 359 1.78 -2.88 -15.95
N ALA A 360 2.52 -3.98 -16.13
CA ALA A 360 2.58 -4.69 -17.41
C ALA A 360 1.19 -5.11 -17.90
N LEU A 361 0.35 -5.70 -17.03
CA LEU A 361 -1.01 -6.10 -17.36
C LEU A 361 -1.92 -4.89 -17.64
N LEU A 362 -1.79 -3.81 -16.87
CA LEU A 362 -2.53 -2.56 -17.10
C LEU A 362 -2.18 -1.92 -18.45
N CYS A 363 -0.89 -1.86 -18.80
CA CYS A 363 -0.43 -1.38 -20.09
C CYS A 363 -0.96 -2.25 -21.25
N TYR A 364 -0.99 -3.58 -21.06
CA TYR A 364 -1.56 -4.50 -22.06
C TYR A 364 -3.04 -4.22 -22.31
N ILE A 365 -3.83 -4.07 -21.23
CA ILE A 365 -5.25 -3.73 -21.32
C ILE A 365 -5.43 -2.37 -22.00
N ALA A 366 -4.64 -1.37 -21.64
CA ALA A 366 -4.71 -0.04 -22.23
C ALA A 366 -4.41 -0.06 -23.74
N LYS A 367 -3.39 -0.80 -24.18
CA LYS A 367 -3.09 -0.96 -25.61
C LYS A 367 -4.19 -1.70 -26.36
N SER A 368 -4.81 -2.70 -25.74
CA SER A 368 -5.94 -3.45 -26.33
C SER A 368 -7.18 -2.57 -26.58
N LYS A 369 -7.26 -1.39 -25.96
CA LYS A 369 -8.34 -0.41 -26.17
C LYS A 369 -8.11 0.49 -27.38
N VAL A 370 -6.89 0.56 -27.90
CA VAL A 370 -6.57 1.38 -29.07
C VAL A 370 -6.68 0.47 -30.30
N PRO A 371 -7.58 0.75 -31.27
CA PRO A 371 -7.63 -0.03 -32.49
C PRO A 371 -6.25 0.04 -33.17
N GLU A 372 -5.68 -1.11 -33.51
CA GLU A 372 -4.50 -1.16 -34.37
C GLU A 372 -4.85 -0.41 -35.65
N LYS A 373 -4.13 0.68 -35.94
CA LYS A 373 -4.13 1.22 -37.30
C LYS A 373 -3.48 0.14 -38.15
N GLU A 374 -4.28 -0.52 -38.98
CA GLU A 374 -3.78 -1.32 -40.09
C GLU A 374 -2.96 -0.37 -40.97
N ASP A 375 -1.64 -0.57 -40.99
CA ASP A 375 -0.73 -0.01 -42.01
C ASP A 375 -0.77 -0.86 -43.28
#